data_AF-A0A7K3W5Q2-F1
#
_entry.id   AF-A0A7K3W5Q2-F1
#
_cell.length_a   1.000
_cell.length_b   1.000
_cell.length_c   1.000
_cell.angle_alpha   90.00
_cell.angle_beta   90.00
_cell.angle_gamma   90.00
#
_symmetry.space_group_name_H-M   'P 1'
#
loop_
_entity.id
_entity.type
_entity.pdbx_description
1 polymer ?
#
loop_
_entity_poly.entity_id
_entity_poly.type
_entity_poly.pdbx_seq_one_letter_code
_entity_poly.pdbx_strand_id
1 'polypeptide(L)'
;MTDVLTLTSPRSDLPVRRTAPSLPLLVGLEIRKSLSTRSGKALAVAATLLGPAAAVIASASSDEDLGSVTGPLSVMGLLTGYLLISLGVLSTAGEWSHRTVQTTYLLVPHRGRVLATKAVAVALIGAALAALSTALTAGVLATMVDGVSWDGAGQAVGVVVAAGAAFAVIGAGVGAALANTPGALTGLYLVLLGVMPVLSNSKPELAEDLDPANAVLHLGMGEQGTQPIVVIAGWVVVSTVAGWVLTHRRAVS
;
A
#
# COMPACT_ATOMS: atom_id res chain seq x y z
N MET A 1 -47.41 -35.58 25.71
CA MET A 1 -46.88 -34.26 26.13
C MET A 1 -46.67 -33.45 24.87
N THR A 2 -47.48 -32.41 24.66
CA THR A 2 -47.35 -31.46 23.55
C THR A 2 -46.68 -30.21 24.11
N ASP A 3 -45.40 -30.00 23.79
CA ASP A 3 -44.69 -28.77 24.12
C ASP A 3 -45.23 -27.64 23.23
N VAL A 4 -45.97 -26.73 23.85
CA VAL A 4 -46.44 -25.50 23.20
C VAL A 4 -45.28 -24.51 23.22
N LEU A 5 -44.58 -24.37 22.09
CA LEU A 5 -43.59 -23.32 21.87
C LEU A 5 -44.29 -21.97 21.89
N THR A 6 -44.14 -21.23 23.00
CA THR A 6 -44.60 -19.85 23.13
C THR A 6 -43.64 -18.94 22.38
N LEU A 7 -43.98 -18.57 21.14
CA LEU A 7 -43.23 -17.57 20.38
C LEU A 7 -43.41 -16.20 21.05
N THR A 8 -42.40 -15.75 21.78
CA THR A 8 -42.37 -14.40 22.34
C THR A 8 -42.22 -13.40 21.18
N SER A 9 -43.07 -12.37 21.13
CA SER A 9 -43.00 -11.36 20.05
C SER A 9 -41.60 -10.73 20.01
N PRO A 10 -41.01 -10.50 18.81
CA PRO A 10 -39.73 -9.81 18.69
C PRO A 10 -39.80 -8.47 19.43
N ARG A 11 -38.81 -8.22 20.30
CA ARG A 11 -38.64 -6.93 21.00
C ARG A 11 -38.49 -5.81 19.97
N SER A 12 -39.49 -4.94 19.86
CA SER A 12 -39.53 -3.77 18.96
C SER A 12 -39.00 -2.48 19.60
N ASP A 13 -38.61 -2.55 20.87
CA ASP A 13 -38.17 -1.45 21.72
C ASP A 13 -36.65 -1.21 21.67
N LEU A 14 -35.91 -2.00 20.90
CA LEU A 14 -34.46 -1.79 20.74
C LEU A 14 -34.21 -0.49 19.95
N PRO A 15 -33.55 0.53 20.54
CA PRO A 15 -33.25 1.76 19.84
C PRO A 15 -32.31 1.47 18.66
N VAL A 16 -32.84 1.58 17.44
CA VAL A 16 -32.04 1.51 16.21
C VAL A 16 -31.10 2.71 16.22
N ARG A 17 -29.79 2.45 16.36
CA ARG A 17 -28.77 3.50 16.34
C ARG A 17 -28.72 4.10 14.93
N ARG A 18 -29.36 5.26 14.74
CA ARG A 18 -29.49 5.95 13.43
C ARG A 18 -28.23 6.64 12.94
N THR A 19 -27.19 6.74 13.76
CA THR A 19 -25.94 7.41 13.39
C THR A 19 -25.04 6.47 12.61
N ALA A 20 -24.70 6.85 11.39
CA ALA A 20 -23.65 6.16 10.64
C ALA A 20 -22.33 6.17 11.46
N PRO A 21 -21.55 5.08 11.45
CA PRO A 21 -20.25 5.02 12.15
C PRO A 21 -19.35 6.17 11.70
N SER A 22 -18.46 6.71 12.53
CA SER A 22 -17.57 7.82 12.13
C SER A 22 -16.45 7.36 11.18
N LEU A 23 -15.88 8.27 10.37
CA LEU A 23 -14.75 7.92 9.48
C LEU A 23 -13.53 7.35 10.23
N PRO A 24 -13.06 7.93 11.36
CA PRO A 24 -11.94 7.38 12.11
C PRO A 24 -12.21 5.95 12.63
N LEU A 25 -13.44 5.67 13.05
CA LEU A 25 -13.84 4.33 13.48
C LEU A 25 -13.73 3.32 12.32
N LEU A 26 -14.24 3.69 11.14
CA LEU A 26 -14.17 2.85 9.96
C LEU A 26 -12.71 2.61 9.52
N VAL A 27 -11.86 3.64 9.57
CA VAL A 27 -10.43 3.51 9.27
C VAL A 27 -9.76 2.56 10.27
N GLY A 28 -10.02 2.70 11.57
CA GLY A 28 -9.47 1.81 12.59
C GLY A 28 -9.92 0.35 12.42
N LEU A 29 -11.17 0.12 12.03
CA LEU A 29 -11.67 -1.22 11.70
C LEU A 29 -10.96 -1.80 10.48
N GLU A 30 -10.75 -0.99 9.44
CA GLU A 30 -10.07 -1.44 8.23
C GLU A 30 -8.60 -1.79 8.49
N ILE A 31 -7.90 -0.99 9.31
CA ILE A 31 -6.53 -1.28 9.74
C ILE A 31 -6.49 -2.62 10.49
N ARG A 32 -7.38 -2.80 11.47
CA ARG A 32 -7.48 -4.04 12.24
C ARG A 32 -7.74 -5.24 11.34
N LYS A 33 -8.64 -5.09 10.36
CA LYS A 33 -8.98 -6.16 9.41
C LYS A 33 -7.80 -6.55 8.52
N SER A 34 -7.11 -5.56 7.96
CA SER A 34 -5.93 -5.80 7.12
C SER A 34 -4.82 -6.56 7.86
N LEU A 35 -4.68 -6.34 9.17
CA LEU A 35 -3.67 -6.98 10.00
C LEU A 35 -4.16 -8.18 10.83
N SER A 36 -5.44 -8.55 10.73
CA SER A 36 -5.99 -9.71 11.46
C SER A 36 -5.89 -11.04 10.71
N THR A 37 -5.62 -11.02 9.40
CA THR A 37 -5.51 -12.23 8.58
C THR A 37 -4.08 -12.79 8.56
N ARG A 38 -3.92 -14.09 8.30
CA ARG A 38 -2.59 -14.72 8.16
C ARG A 38 -1.79 -14.04 7.03
N SER A 39 -2.41 -13.85 5.87
CA SER A 39 -1.78 -13.20 4.71
C SER A 39 -1.40 -11.75 4.99
N GLY A 40 -2.29 -10.98 5.65
CA GLY A 40 -2.00 -9.59 6.03
C GLY A 40 -0.85 -9.45 7.02
N LYS A 41 -0.79 -10.32 8.04
CA LYS A 41 0.35 -10.38 8.97
C LYS A 41 1.64 -10.78 8.28
N ALA A 42 1.60 -11.82 7.44
CA ALA A 42 2.76 -12.27 6.68
C ALA A 42 3.31 -11.16 5.78
N LEU A 43 2.42 -10.43 5.10
CA LEU A 43 2.82 -9.31 4.24
C LEU A 43 3.38 -8.14 5.05
N ALA A 44 2.81 -7.81 6.22
CA ALA A 44 3.34 -6.77 7.09
C ALA A 44 4.75 -7.12 7.62
N VAL A 45 4.97 -8.39 8.00
CA VAL A 45 6.29 -8.88 8.40
C VAL A 45 7.26 -8.82 7.23
N ALA A 46 6.87 -9.29 6.04
CA ALA A 46 7.70 -9.24 4.84
C ALA A 46 8.06 -7.79 4.46
N ALA A 47 7.09 -6.87 4.44
CA ALA A 47 7.32 -5.45 4.15
C ALA A 47 8.25 -4.80 5.16
N THR A 48 8.14 -5.16 6.45
CA THR A 48 9.03 -4.63 7.48
C THR A 48 10.46 -5.13 7.30
N LEU A 49 10.63 -6.42 7.02
CA LEU A 49 11.94 -7.09 7.02
C LEU A 49 12.68 -7.04 5.69
N LEU A 50 12.01 -6.79 4.56
CA LEU A 50 12.64 -6.86 3.24
C LEU A 50 13.79 -5.86 3.07
N GLY A 51 13.55 -4.58 3.39
CA GLY A 51 14.57 -3.53 3.37
C GLY A 51 15.81 -3.87 4.21
N PRO A 52 15.69 -4.10 5.53
CA PRO A 52 16.86 -4.41 6.35
C PRO A 52 17.53 -5.73 5.96
N ALA A 53 16.79 -6.75 5.53
CA ALA A 53 17.38 -8.00 5.06
C ALA A 53 18.23 -7.80 3.79
N ALA A 54 17.72 -7.03 2.83
CA ALA A 54 18.50 -6.69 1.64
C ALA A 54 19.72 -5.83 2.00
N ALA A 55 19.64 -4.94 2.99
CA ALA A 55 20.80 -4.16 3.44
C ALA A 55 21.87 -5.04 4.08
N VAL A 56 21.48 -6.02 4.92
CA VAL A 56 22.42 -7.00 5.49
C VAL A 56 23.13 -7.76 4.37
N ILE A 57 22.37 -8.25 3.38
CA ILE A 57 22.94 -9.00 2.26
C ILE A 57 23.91 -8.11 1.47
N ALA A 58 23.50 -6.90 1.10
CA ALA A 58 24.31 -5.98 0.30
C ALA A 58 25.61 -5.57 1.03
N SER A 59 25.51 -5.24 2.33
CA SER A 59 26.68 -4.89 3.16
C SER A 59 27.61 -6.07 3.40
N ALA A 60 27.09 -7.31 3.44
CA ALA A 60 27.91 -8.51 3.62
C ALA A 60 28.55 -9.01 2.31
N SER A 61 28.02 -8.62 1.16
CA SER A 61 28.47 -9.12 -0.15
C SER A 61 29.35 -8.15 -0.94
N SER A 62 29.49 -6.91 -0.48
CA SER A 62 30.16 -5.83 -1.23
C SER A 62 31.44 -5.40 -0.53
N ASP A 63 32.55 -5.34 -1.27
CA ASP A 63 33.83 -4.80 -0.80
C ASP A 63 33.99 -3.30 -1.13
N GLU A 64 32.98 -2.69 -1.78
CA GLU A 64 32.99 -1.29 -2.17
C GLU A 64 32.56 -0.38 -1.01
N ASP A 65 33.34 0.67 -0.78
CA ASP A 65 33.00 1.71 0.20
C ASP A 65 31.74 2.49 -0.26
N LEU A 66 30.73 2.57 0.61
CA LEU A 66 29.53 3.35 0.34
C LEU A 66 29.79 4.84 0.62
N GLY A 67 29.65 5.68 -0.42
CA GLY A 67 29.77 7.13 -0.27
C GLY A 67 28.60 7.79 0.49
N SER A 68 27.38 7.26 0.39
CA SER A 68 26.17 7.82 1.03
C SER A 68 25.11 6.75 1.28
N VAL A 69 24.32 6.92 2.36
CA VAL A 69 23.16 6.06 2.68
C VAL A 69 21.93 6.34 1.83
N THR A 70 21.84 7.48 1.14
CA THR A 70 20.63 7.92 0.41
C THR A 70 20.19 6.92 -0.66
N GLY A 71 21.13 6.47 -1.50
CA GLY A 71 20.88 5.46 -2.53
C GLY A 71 20.37 4.13 -1.94
N PRO A 72 21.12 3.48 -1.04
CA PRO A 72 20.68 2.27 -0.36
C PRO A 72 19.32 2.40 0.32
N LEU A 73 19.08 3.45 1.12
CA LEU A 73 17.79 3.67 1.78
C LEU A 73 16.64 3.79 0.77
N SER A 74 16.86 4.48 -0.35
CA SER A 74 15.86 4.67 -1.40
C SER A 74 15.54 3.37 -2.14
N VAL A 75 16.56 2.60 -2.52
CA VAL A 75 16.40 1.32 -3.22
C VAL A 75 15.72 0.28 -2.32
N MET A 76 16.20 0.13 -1.09
CA MET A 76 15.63 -0.79 -0.08
C MET A 76 14.18 -0.40 0.25
N GLY A 77 13.92 0.90 0.37
CA GLY A 77 12.59 1.45 0.58
C GLY A 77 11.62 1.18 -0.57
N LEU A 78 12.09 1.29 -1.82
CA LEU A 78 11.31 0.95 -3.01
C LEU A 78 10.90 -0.53 -3.02
N LEU A 79 11.81 -1.44 -2.63
CA LEU A 79 11.49 -2.88 -2.49
C LEU A 79 10.34 -3.09 -1.48
N THR A 80 10.38 -2.40 -0.34
CA THR A 80 9.28 -2.39 0.63
C THR A 80 8.01 -1.82 0.01
N GLY A 81 8.11 -0.73 -0.76
CA GLY A 81 6.99 -0.14 -1.50
C GLY A 81 6.26 -1.15 -2.39
N TYR A 82 6.98 -1.99 -3.13
CA TYR A 82 6.36 -3.03 -3.97
C TYR A 82 5.54 -4.05 -3.18
N LEU A 83 5.92 -4.38 -1.95
CA LEU A 83 5.09 -5.23 -1.07
C LEU A 83 3.85 -4.47 -0.56
N LEU A 84 3.95 -3.17 -0.36
CA LEU A 84 2.82 -2.34 0.08
C LEU A 84 1.75 -2.18 -1.01
N ILE A 85 2.12 -2.24 -2.30
CA ILE A 85 1.15 -2.39 -3.40
C ILE A 85 0.25 -3.61 -3.18
N SER A 86 0.83 -4.75 -2.82
CA SER A 86 0.07 -5.98 -2.55
C SER A 86 -0.92 -5.81 -1.39
N LEU A 87 -0.54 -5.05 -0.36
CA LEU A 87 -1.40 -4.77 0.79
C LEU A 87 -2.62 -3.95 0.36
N GLY A 88 -2.38 -2.92 -0.45
CA GLY A 88 -3.43 -2.14 -1.09
C GLY A 88 -4.41 -3.01 -1.88
N VAL A 89 -3.89 -3.84 -2.78
CA VAL A 89 -4.72 -4.74 -3.62
C VAL A 89 -5.56 -5.67 -2.75
N LEU A 90 -4.95 -6.32 -1.75
CA LEU A 90 -5.65 -7.27 -0.89
C LEU A 90 -6.77 -6.60 -0.06
N SER A 91 -6.58 -5.34 0.35
CA SER A 91 -7.59 -4.58 1.11
C SER A 91 -8.90 -4.35 0.34
N THR A 92 -8.84 -4.33 -0.99
CA THR A 92 -9.96 -4.00 -1.87
C THR A 92 -10.42 -5.21 -2.68
N ALA A 93 -9.56 -5.78 -3.51
CA ALA A 93 -9.88 -6.93 -4.35
C ALA A 93 -10.18 -8.19 -3.52
N GLY A 94 -9.57 -8.33 -2.34
CA GLY A 94 -9.77 -9.48 -1.46
C GLY A 94 -11.22 -9.66 -1.02
N GLU A 95 -11.96 -8.57 -0.81
CA GLU A 95 -13.38 -8.64 -0.43
C GLU A 95 -14.27 -9.19 -1.55
N TRP A 96 -13.91 -8.91 -2.80
CA TRP A 96 -14.59 -9.47 -3.96
C TRP A 96 -14.27 -10.96 -4.11
N SER A 97 -13.00 -11.34 -3.94
CA SER A 97 -12.56 -12.73 -3.99
C SER A 97 -13.23 -13.60 -2.91
N HIS A 98 -13.51 -13.04 -1.73
CA HIS A 98 -14.16 -13.74 -0.61
C HIS A 98 -15.66 -13.46 -0.48
N ARG A 99 -16.26 -12.70 -1.41
CA ARG A 99 -17.69 -12.27 -1.39
C ARG A 99 -18.11 -11.51 -0.12
N THR A 100 -17.18 -10.99 0.67
CA THR A 100 -17.48 -10.21 1.88
C THR A 100 -17.87 -8.76 1.56
N VAL A 101 -17.68 -8.32 0.31
CA VAL A 101 -18.06 -6.98 -0.16
C VAL A 101 -19.55 -6.67 0.03
N GLN A 102 -20.43 -7.67 -0.08
CA GLN A 102 -21.88 -7.50 0.12
C GLN A 102 -22.18 -7.08 1.55
N THR A 103 -21.58 -7.76 2.54
CA THR A 103 -21.73 -7.41 3.96
C THR A 103 -21.22 -6.00 4.24
N THR A 104 -20.08 -5.61 3.65
CA THR A 104 -19.53 -4.25 3.80
C THR A 104 -20.51 -3.18 3.30
N TYR A 105 -21.13 -3.37 2.13
CA TYR A 105 -22.09 -2.40 1.59
C TYR A 105 -23.48 -2.45 2.23
N LEU A 106 -23.87 -3.57 2.85
CA LEU A 106 -25.06 -3.61 3.71
C LEU A 106 -24.85 -2.82 5.00
N LEU A 107 -23.65 -2.90 5.60
CA LEU A 107 -23.29 -2.15 6.81
C LEU A 107 -23.01 -0.67 6.53
N VAL A 108 -22.44 -0.35 5.37
CA VAL A 108 -22.12 1.02 4.93
C VAL A 108 -22.60 1.20 3.49
N PRO A 109 -23.85 1.67 3.28
CA PRO A 109 -24.49 1.76 1.95
C PRO A 109 -24.00 2.95 1.11
N HIS A 110 -22.73 3.32 1.25
CA HIS A 110 -22.08 4.41 0.52
C HIS A 110 -20.73 3.92 0.00
N ARG A 111 -20.71 3.37 -1.22
CA ARG A 111 -19.53 2.69 -1.80
C ARG A 111 -18.29 3.58 -1.81
N GLY A 112 -18.50 4.84 -2.15
CA GLY A 112 -17.44 5.83 -2.15
C GLY A 112 -16.78 6.07 -0.80
N ARG A 113 -17.59 6.09 0.25
CA ARG A 113 -17.12 6.25 1.62
C ARG A 113 -16.27 5.05 2.07
N VAL A 114 -16.66 3.84 1.68
CA VAL A 114 -15.88 2.63 1.93
C VAL A 114 -14.53 2.70 1.23
N LEU A 115 -14.51 3.10 -0.06
CA LEU A 115 -13.27 3.19 -0.80
C LEU A 115 -12.32 4.26 -0.24
N ALA A 116 -12.84 5.43 0.14
CA ALA A 116 -12.05 6.48 0.80
C ALA A 116 -11.47 6.00 2.15
N THR A 117 -12.29 5.31 2.95
CA THR A 117 -11.84 4.70 4.21
C THR A 117 -10.69 3.73 3.98
N LYS A 118 -10.82 2.85 2.98
CA LYS A 118 -9.78 1.88 2.62
C LYS A 118 -8.50 2.55 2.18
N ALA A 119 -8.59 3.54 1.29
CA ALA A 119 -7.44 4.31 0.82
C ALA A 119 -6.69 4.96 1.99
N VAL A 120 -7.39 5.61 2.92
CA VAL A 120 -6.77 6.20 4.12
C VAL A 120 -6.16 5.13 5.02
N ALA A 121 -6.86 4.02 5.27
CA ALA A 121 -6.35 2.94 6.11
C ALA A 121 -5.06 2.31 5.55
N VAL A 122 -5.02 2.00 4.26
CA VAL A 122 -3.82 1.43 3.64
C VAL A 122 -2.70 2.45 3.46
N ALA A 123 -3.01 3.74 3.26
CA ALA A 123 -2.00 4.80 3.26
C ALA A 123 -1.29 4.88 4.62
N LEU A 124 -2.05 4.84 5.72
CA LEU A 124 -1.50 4.86 7.08
C LEU A 124 -0.68 3.60 7.38
N ILE A 125 -1.18 2.41 7.02
CA ILE A 125 -0.42 1.17 7.19
C ILE A 125 0.86 1.19 6.34
N GLY A 126 0.76 1.62 5.08
CA GLY A 126 1.88 1.72 4.15
C GLY A 126 2.96 2.65 4.68
N ALA A 127 2.60 3.86 5.10
CA ALA A 127 3.53 4.80 5.72
C ALA A 127 4.20 4.21 6.98
N ALA A 128 3.43 3.58 7.87
CA ALA A 128 3.96 3.02 9.11
C ALA A 128 4.93 1.85 8.87
N LEU A 129 4.60 0.94 7.96
CA LEU A 129 5.46 -0.19 7.61
C LEU A 129 6.71 0.25 6.85
N ALA A 130 6.59 1.22 5.94
CA ALA A 130 7.74 1.81 5.27
C ALA A 130 8.67 2.52 6.27
N ALA A 131 8.11 3.32 7.18
CA ALA A 131 8.89 3.98 8.23
C ALA A 131 9.66 2.97 9.10
N LEU A 132 8.99 1.89 9.53
CA LEU A 132 9.62 0.85 10.33
C LEU A 132 10.72 0.12 9.53
N SER A 133 10.44 -0.26 8.29
CA SER A 133 11.40 -0.93 7.41
C SER A 133 12.64 -0.08 7.16
N THR A 134 12.47 1.20 6.82
CA THR A 134 13.59 2.11 6.57
C THR A 134 14.35 2.44 7.84
N ALA A 135 13.69 2.57 9.00
CA ALA A 135 14.39 2.75 10.28
C ALA A 135 15.29 1.55 10.61
N LEU A 136 14.81 0.32 10.40
CA LEU A 136 15.62 -0.89 10.56
C LEU A 136 16.76 -0.94 9.53
N THR A 137 16.49 -0.55 8.28
CA THR A 137 17.49 -0.49 7.20
C THR A 137 18.60 0.49 7.55
N ALA A 138 18.26 1.68 8.05
CA ALA A 138 19.22 2.67 8.54
C ALA A 138 20.03 2.11 9.71
N GLY A 139 19.39 1.41 10.66
CA GLY A 139 20.09 0.72 11.75
C GLY A 139 21.13 -0.28 11.24
N VAL A 140 20.79 -1.09 10.24
CA VAL A 140 21.75 -2.03 9.62
C VAL A 140 22.93 -1.28 9.01
N LEU A 141 22.67 -0.27 8.17
CA LEU A 141 23.73 0.51 7.51
C LEU A 141 24.65 1.20 8.53
N ALA A 142 24.10 1.74 9.63
CA ALA A 142 24.88 2.38 10.69
C ALA A 142 25.79 1.41 11.46
N THR A 143 25.47 0.12 11.47
CA THR A 143 26.24 -0.89 12.20
C THR A 143 27.20 -1.70 11.34
N MET A 144 26.94 -1.80 10.05
CA MET A 144 27.68 -2.67 9.12
C MET A 144 28.54 -1.90 8.13
N VAL A 145 28.41 -0.58 8.02
CA VAL A 145 29.12 0.23 7.04
C VAL A 145 29.80 1.41 7.75
N ASP A 146 31.12 1.46 7.64
CA ASP A 146 31.94 2.53 8.19
C ASP A 146 32.17 3.64 7.16
N GLY A 147 32.42 4.87 7.64
CA GLY A 147 32.80 6.00 6.77
C GLY A 147 31.70 6.57 5.86
N VAL A 148 30.46 6.06 5.95
CA VAL A 148 29.35 6.48 5.09
C VAL A 148 28.77 7.85 5.47
N SER A 149 28.45 8.67 4.48
CA SER A 149 27.73 9.94 4.70
C SER A 149 26.25 9.72 4.97
N TRP A 150 25.76 10.38 6.03
CA TRP A 150 24.34 10.44 6.41
C TRP A 150 23.61 11.68 5.89
N ASP A 151 24.31 12.52 5.11
CA ASP A 151 23.68 13.66 4.46
C ASP A 151 22.55 13.18 3.52
N GLY A 152 21.42 13.88 3.53
CA GLY A 152 20.22 13.51 2.80
C GLY A 152 19.41 12.32 3.36
N ALA A 153 19.86 11.63 4.41
CA ALA A 153 19.16 10.45 4.95
C ALA A 153 17.71 10.77 5.39
N GLY A 154 17.49 11.93 6.01
CA GLY A 154 16.14 12.36 6.42
C GLY A 154 15.19 12.53 5.24
N GLN A 155 15.69 13.06 4.10
CA GLN A 155 14.92 13.16 2.86
C GLN A 155 14.60 11.78 2.31
N ALA A 156 15.60 10.89 2.20
CA ALA A 156 15.38 9.52 1.73
C ALA A 156 14.31 8.79 2.56
N VAL A 157 14.38 8.89 3.89
CA VAL A 157 13.38 8.32 4.80
C VAL A 157 12.00 8.93 4.53
N GLY A 158 11.90 10.26 4.44
CA GLY A 158 10.63 10.94 4.17
C GLY A 158 9.99 10.50 2.85
N VAL A 159 10.80 10.38 1.80
CA VAL A 159 10.36 9.93 0.46
C VAL A 159 9.90 8.49 0.51
N VAL A 160 10.63 7.59 1.17
CA VAL A 160 10.23 6.17 1.28
C VAL A 160 8.93 6.01 2.05
N VAL A 161 8.73 6.78 3.12
CA VAL A 161 7.46 6.77 3.88
C VAL A 161 6.29 7.24 3.02
N ALA A 162 6.48 8.34 2.27
CA ALA A 162 5.47 8.85 1.36
C ALA A 162 5.18 7.85 0.21
N ALA A 163 6.23 7.23 -0.35
CA ALA A 163 6.12 6.21 -1.37
C ALA A 163 5.36 4.97 -0.87
N GLY A 164 5.63 4.53 0.36
CA GLY A 164 4.91 3.41 0.98
C GLY A 164 3.41 3.65 1.10
N ALA A 165 3.01 4.87 1.49
CA ALA A 165 1.61 5.28 1.48
C ALA A 165 1.03 5.32 0.07
N ALA A 166 1.73 5.95 -0.88
CA ALA A 166 1.29 6.10 -2.26
C ALA A 166 1.10 4.74 -2.94
N PHE A 167 2.06 3.83 -2.80
CA PHE A 167 2.05 2.51 -3.41
C PHE A 167 0.92 1.63 -2.84
N ALA A 168 0.67 1.73 -1.53
CA ALA A 168 -0.49 1.08 -0.92
C ALA A 168 -1.82 1.62 -1.47
N VAL A 169 -1.93 2.94 -1.68
CA VAL A 169 -3.13 3.55 -2.28
C VAL A 169 -3.29 3.16 -3.75
N ILE A 170 -2.20 3.12 -4.53
CA ILE A 170 -2.19 2.66 -5.93
C ILE A 170 -2.72 1.22 -6.00
N GLY A 171 -2.20 0.34 -5.14
CA GLY A 171 -2.66 -1.03 -5.03
C GLY A 171 -4.15 -1.11 -4.69
N ALA A 172 -4.64 -0.30 -3.74
CA ALA A 172 -6.06 -0.27 -3.40
C ALA A 172 -6.95 0.26 -4.53
N GLY A 173 -6.51 1.30 -5.24
CA GLY A 173 -7.22 1.83 -6.41
C GLY A 173 -7.37 0.78 -7.51
N VAL A 174 -6.27 0.12 -7.89
CA VAL A 174 -6.28 -0.93 -8.91
C VAL A 174 -7.03 -2.17 -8.43
N GLY A 175 -6.87 -2.58 -7.17
CA GLY A 175 -7.62 -3.70 -6.59
C GLY A 175 -9.13 -3.47 -6.61
N ALA A 176 -9.58 -2.25 -6.26
CA ALA A 176 -10.97 -1.85 -6.40
C ALA A 176 -11.41 -1.81 -7.87
N ALA A 177 -10.54 -1.32 -8.76
CA ALA A 177 -10.80 -1.23 -10.20
C ALA A 177 -10.99 -2.61 -10.84
N LEU A 178 -10.24 -3.64 -10.43
CA LEU A 178 -10.30 -4.97 -11.04
C LEU A 178 -11.21 -5.96 -10.30
N ALA A 179 -11.43 -5.78 -8.99
CA ALA A 179 -12.19 -6.73 -8.15
C ALA A 179 -11.70 -8.19 -8.27
N ASN A 180 -10.42 -8.38 -8.62
CA ASN A 180 -9.80 -9.67 -8.82
C ASN A 180 -8.36 -9.59 -8.31
N THR A 181 -8.06 -10.29 -7.20
CA THR A 181 -6.75 -10.18 -6.53
C THR A 181 -5.61 -10.67 -7.43
N PRO A 182 -5.64 -11.89 -8.03
CA PRO A 182 -4.62 -12.31 -8.98
C PRO A 182 -4.44 -11.35 -10.16
N GLY A 183 -5.52 -10.91 -10.79
CA GLY A 183 -5.46 -10.01 -11.95
C GLY A 183 -4.85 -8.65 -11.62
N ALA A 184 -5.19 -8.08 -10.46
CA ALA A 184 -4.65 -6.81 -10.00
C ALA A 184 -3.16 -6.90 -9.66
N LEU A 185 -2.75 -7.95 -8.93
CA LEU A 185 -1.33 -8.16 -8.60
C LEU A 185 -0.49 -8.40 -9.85
N THR A 186 -0.91 -9.36 -10.69
CA THR A 186 -0.18 -9.69 -11.92
C THR A 186 -0.10 -8.49 -12.84
N GLY A 187 -1.20 -7.75 -13.04
CA GLY A 187 -1.21 -6.55 -13.88
C GLY A 187 -0.26 -5.47 -13.38
N LEU A 188 -0.31 -5.13 -12.09
CA LEU A 188 0.57 -4.12 -11.50
C LEU A 188 2.04 -4.52 -11.58
N TYR A 189 2.38 -5.76 -11.21
CA TYR A 189 3.77 -6.21 -11.26
C TYR A 189 4.29 -6.37 -12.68
N LEU A 190 3.47 -6.81 -13.65
CA LEU A 190 3.88 -6.83 -15.06
C LEU A 190 4.17 -5.42 -15.57
N VAL A 191 3.38 -4.42 -15.18
CA VAL A 191 3.64 -3.03 -15.58
C VAL A 191 4.91 -2.51 -14.91
N LEU A 192 5.03 -2.62 -13.59
CA LEU A 192 6.12 -2.00 -12.83
C LEU A 192 7.45 -2.74 -12.97
N LEU A 193 7.45 -4.07 -13.04
CA LEU A 193 8.68 -4.89 -13.08
C LEU A 193 8.97 -5.47 -14.46
N GLY A 194 8.05 -5.33 -15.42
CA GLY A 194 8.23 -5.79 -16.80
C GLY A 194 8.25 -4.62 -17.79
N VAL A 195 7.11 -3.91 -17.91
CA VAL A 195 6.94 -2.84 -18.90
C VAL A 195 7.85 -1.65 -18.60
N MET A 196 7.90 -1.16 -17.36
CA MET A 196 8.71 0.01 -17.01
C MET A 196 10.20 -0.20 -17.25
N PRO A 197 10.84 -1.31 -16.82
CA PRO A 197 12.23 -1.56 -17.17
C PRO A 197 12.50 -1.62 -18.68
N VAL A 198 11.61 -2.25 -19.45
CA VAL A 198 11.72 -2.26 -20.92
C VAL A 198 11.62 -0.85 -21.50
N LEU A 199 10.71 -0.03 -20.96
CA LEU A 199 10.55 1.36 -21.35
C LEU A 199 11.80 2.18 -20.99
N SER A 200 12.36 2.01 -19.79
CA SER A 200 13.59 2.68 -19.35
C SER A 200 14.78 2.38 -20.26
N ASN A 201 14.87 1.14 -20.79
CA ASN A 201 15.93 0.76 -21.72
C ASN A 201 15.70 1.24 -23.15
N SER A 202 14.45 1.29 -23.61
CA SER A 202 14.12 1.57 -25.02
C SER A 202 13.75 3.03 -25.31
N LYS A 203 13.11 3.72 -24.35
CA LYS A 203 12.62 5.09 -24.41
C LYS A 203 12.74 5.77 -23.03
N PRO A 204 13.95 6.14 -22.61
CA PRO A 204 14.22 6.64 -21.26
C PRO A 204 13.40 7.90 -20.92
N GLU A 205 13.20 8.81 -21.88
CA GLU A 205 12.38 10.02 -21.70
C GLU A 205 10.95 9.69 -21.27
N LEU A 206 10.33 8.65 -21.86
CA LEU A 206 8.98 8.23 -21.48
C LEU A 206 8.95 7.52 -20.12
N ALA A 207 10.02 6.81 -19.77
CA ALA A 207 10.11 6.16 -18.46
C ALA A 207 10.27 7.20 -17.35
N GLU A 208 11.03 8.27 -17.58
CA GLU A 208 11.15 9.39 -16.65
C GLU A 208 9.78 10.02 -16.34
N ASP A 209 8.92 10.14 -17.37
CA ASP A 209 7.57 10.70 -17.24
C ASP A 209 6.52 9.76 -16.63
N LEU A 210 6.79 8.46 -16.54
CA LEU A 210 5.76 7.46 -16.22
C LEU A 210 6.12 6.48 -15.10
N ASP A 211 7.40 6.25 -14.84
CA ASP A 211 7.85 5.21 -13.92
C ASP A 211 7.83 5.73 -12.46
N PRO A 212 6.89 5.25 -11.62
CA PRO A 212 6.82 5.69 -10.24
C PRO A 212 8.00 5.17 -9.42
N ALA A 213 8.70 4.13 -9.86
CA ALA A 213 9.89 3.62 -9.19
C ALA A 213 11.07 4.59 -9.36
N ASN A 214 11.35 5.01 -10.59
CA ASN A 214 12.37 6.03 -10.87
C ASN A 214 12.05 7.33 -10.14
N ALA A 215 10.80 7.77 -10.14
CA ALA A 215 10.38 8.96 -9.41
C ALA A 215 10.70 8.88 -7.90
N VAL A 216 10.48 7.73 -7.26
CA VAL A 216 10.84 7.52 -5.84
C VAL A 216 12.35 7.55 -5.65
N LEU A 217 13.12 6.93 -6.54
CA LEU A 217 14.58 6.90 -6.45
C LEU A 217 15.18 8.30 -6.62
N HIS A 218 14.75 9.06 -7.63
CA HIS A 218 15.22 10.42 -7.87
C HIS A 218 14.96 11.33 -6.64
N LEU A 219 13.73 11.32 -6.11
CA LEU A 219 13.39 12.08 -4.92
C LEU A 219 14.20 11.64 -3.69
N GLY A 220 14.39 10.33 -3.52
CA GLY A 220 15.12 9.77 -2.38
C GLY A 220 16.61 10.06 -2.41
N MET A 221 17.19 10.16 -3.61
CA MET A 221 18.60 10.49 -3.85
C MET A 221 18.89 12.00 -3.88
N GLY A 222 17.90 12.84 -3.57
CA GLY A 222 18.12 14.29 -3.46
C GLY A 222 17.88 15.08 -4.74
N GLU A 223 17.40 14.45 -5.82
CA GLU A 223 17.11 15.18 -7.04
C GLU A 223 15.98 16.18 -6.84
N GLN A 224 16.21 17.40 -7.31
CA GLN A 224 15.25 18.49 -7.20
C GLN A 224 14.38 18.54 -8.46
N GLY A 225 13.06 18.55 -8.28
CA GLY A 225 12.13 18.66 -9.38
C GLY A 225 10.70 18.34 -8.97
N THR A 226 9.74 18.86 -9.72
CA THR A 226 8.31 18.58 -9.49
C THR A 226 7.85 17.33 -10.24
N GLN A 227 8.55 16.93 -11.30
CA GLN A 227 8.16 15.83 -12.18
C GLN A 227 8.01 14.49 -11.43
N PRO A 228 8.98 14.03 -10.60
CA PRO A 228 8.79 12.81 -9.81
C PRO A 228 7.53 12.82 -8.92
N ILE A 229 7.23 13.98 -8.32
CA ILE A 229 6.04 14.16 -7.48
C ILE A 229 4.77 14.03 -8.32
N VAL A 230 4.76 14.63 -9.52
CA VAL A 230 3.65 14.55 -10.46
C VAL A 230 3.43 13.12 -10.95
N VAL A 231 4.49 12.34 -11.21
CA VAL A 231 4.39 10.93 -11.62
C VAL A 231 3.71 10.11 -10.52
N ILE A 232 4.19 10.18 -9.28
CA ILE A 232 3.61 9.42 -8.16
C ILE A 232 2.16 9.85 -7.90
N ALA A 233 1.90 11.17 -7.89
CA ALA A 233 0.55 11.70 -7.72
C ALA A 233 -0.39 11.27 -8.85
N GLY A 234 0.09 11.25 -10.10
CA GLY A 234 -0.64 10.78 -11.26
C GLY A 234 -1.08 9.33 -11.11
N TRP A 235 -0.17 8.44 -10.71
CA TRP A 235 -0.50 7.04 -10.43
C TRP A 235 -1.55 6.88 -9.32
N VAL A 236 -1.42 7.62 -8.22
CA VAL A 236 -2.40 7.63 -7.12
C VAL A 236 -3.77 8.09 -7.63
N VAL A 237 -3.83 9.20 -8.37
CA VAL A 237 -5.08 9.75 -8.89
C VAL A 237 -5.73 8.80 -9.89
N VAL A 238 -4.98 8.33 -10.90
CA VAL A 238 -5.51 7.46 -11.95
C VAL A 238 -6.06 6.16 -11.36
N SER A 239 -5.30 5.50 -10.48
CA SER A 239 -5.73 4.24 -9.85
C SER A 239 -6.94 4.42 -8.95
N THR A 240 -6.99 5.47 -8.12
CA THR A 240 -8.12 5.73 -7.21
C THR A 240 -9.38 6.15 -7.95
N VAL A 241 -9.26 6.98 -9.00
CA VAL A 241 -10.39 7.36 -9.86
C VAL A 241 -10.91 6.16 -10.63
N ALA A 242 -10.04 5.33 -11.22
CA ALA A 242 -10.45 4.10 -11.90
C ALA A 242 -11.17 3.15 -10.92
N GLY A 243 -10.61 2.96 -9.72
CA GLY A 243 -11.21 2.18 -8.65
C GLY A 243 -12.59 2.69 -8.26
N TRP A 244 -12.73 4.00 -8.10
CA TRP A 244 -14.01 4.64 -7.79
C TRP A 244 -15.05 4.40 -8.89
N VAL A 245 -14.73 4.76 -10.14
CA VAL A 245 -15.67 4.70 -11.27
C VAL A 245 -16.15 3.27 -11.51
N LEU A 246 -15.23 2.30 -11.53
CA LEU A 246 -15.58 0.90 -11.83
C LEU A 246 -16.34 0.25 -10.68
N THR A 247 -16.04 0.59 -9.42
CA THR A 247 -16.77 0.07 -8.26
C THR A 247 -18.22 0.55 -8.23
N HIS A 248 -18.52 1.78 -8.68
CA HIS A 248 -19.89 2.28 -8.74
C HIS A 248 -20.72 1.62 -9.85
N ARG A 249 -20.08 1.18 -10.94
CA ARG A 249 -20.75 0.51 -12.06
C ARG A 249 -21.00 -0.98 -11.83
N ARG A 250 -20.26 -1.62 -10.92
CA ARG A 250 -20.41 -3.06 -10.64
C ARG A 250 -21.68 -3.38 -9.87
N ALA A 251 -22.44 -4.37 -10.35
CA ALA A 251 -23.49 -4.97 -9.53
C ALA A 251 -22.85 -5.74 -8.36
N VAL A 252 -23.49 -5.67 -7.19
CA VAL A 252 -23.10 -6.44 -6.01
C VAL A 252 -24.22 -7.46 -5.83
N SER A 253 -23.96 -8.71 -6.21
CA SER A 253 -24.90 -9.82 -6.17
C SER A 253 -24.37 -10.93 -5.27
#